data_AF-A0A9D4YSJ9-F1
#
_entry.id   AF-A0A9D4YSJ9-F1
#
_cell.length_a   1.000
_cell.length_b   1.000
_cell.length_c   1.000
_cell.angle_alpha   90.00
_cell.angle_beta   90.00
_cell.angle_gamma   90.00
#
_symmetry.space_group_name_H-M   'P 1'
#
loop_
_entity.id
_entity.type
_entity.pdbx_description
1 polymer ?
#
loop_
_entity_poly.entity_id
_entity_poly.type
_entity_poly.pdbx_seq_one_letter_code
_entity_poly.pdbx_strand_id
1 'polypeptide(L)'
;MQATSGLGARTAKSARNRGPAPPDATKQQDRHTQLGGLLMRADLAPSPLERMLAVCRALLCLTTDLLRPGAAFGDTPAVVLGQHYLSRRQLAGKHRGDAMQLYLQELCSHVTLGPTQHPKYTAPPAAAGAGLPAAAAPAPSGPVVQMQLRLRPAVAARQQQGGLLAQLGGGKGVGPADAAPAAWVECSLEGGLTIVLPRHGETYAATLPTLVLAAPLAQACPLDFCGSATVACQATGLATSLTFKPFAGGKVKGGVDTLLGEGRQQVVAISGSWQGSVVAKSAEGSGVLFEASQFLPQAAATINLAEPGPRACTRLWSALLEEMVFVDATAAAKEGKKAAELATALPPHLHRSLLFEVESSGLKPKQADGAEEEAGSRDPAAGSLPPCVISDHAAHGAPTYQLHYRVQAA
;
A
#
# COMPACT_ATOMS: atom_id res chain seq x y z
N MET A 1 42.42 -29.69 68.87
CA MET A 1 41.64 -30.18 67.72
C MET A 1 40.29 -29.47 67.70
N GLN A 2 40.16 -28.37 66.95
CA GLN A 2 38.88 -27.79 66.56
C GLN A 2 39.09 -27.21 65.15
N ALA A 3 38.41 -27.79 64.16
CA ALA A 3 38.42 -27.36 62.77
C ALA A 3 37.09 -26.63 62.52
N THR A 4 37.17 -25.36 62.14
CA THR A 4 36.03 -24.54 61.74
C THR A 4 35.89 -24.55 60.23
N SER A 5 34.74 -25.04 59.76
CA SER A 5 34.31 -25.10 58.36
C SER A 5 33.73 -23.75 57.91
N GLY A 6 34.33 -23.12 56.89
CA GLY A 6 33.79 -21.95 56.20
C GLY A 6 33.05 -22.33 54.92
N LEU A 7 31.72 -22.36 54.97
CA LEU A 7 30.85 -22.49 53.78
C LEU A 7 30.58 -21.10 53.19
N GLY A 8 31.18 -20.83 52.03
CA GLY A 8 30.93 -19.62 51.24
C GLY A 8 29.62 -19.73 50.44
N ALA A 9 28.62 -18.94 50.83
CA ALA A 9 27.36 -18.81 50.11
C ALA A 9 27.57 -18.04 48.78
N ARG A 10 27.50 -18.74 47.65
CA ARG A 10 27.40 -18.12 46.32
C ARG A 10 25.94 -17.71 46.07
N THR A 11 25.68 -16.40 46.14
CA THR A 11 24.39 -15.82 45.78
C THR A 11 24.19 -15.85 44.27
N ALA A 12 23.17 -16.60 43.81
CA ALA A 12 22.72 -16.61 42.43
C ALA A 12 22.10 -15.24 42.10
N LYS A 13 22.78 -14.45 41.25
CA LYS A 13 22.23 -13.21 40.72
C LYS A 13 21.09 -13.54 39.75
N SER A 14 19.86 -13.29 40.22
CA SER A 14 18.62 -13.27 39.45
C SER A 14 18.80 -12.50 38.13
N ALA A 15 18.68 -13.22 37.02
CA ALA A 15 18.60 -12.63 35.69
C ALA A 15 17.25 -11.90 35.58
N ARG A 16 17.25 -10.60 35.87
CA ARG A 16 16.08 -9.74 35.64
C ARG A 16 15.74 -9.81 34.15
N ASN A 17 14.54 -10.32 33.86
CA ASN A 17 13.86 -10.16 32.58
C ASN A 17 13.83 -8.67 32.23
N ARG A 18 14.82 -8.21 31.46
CA ARG A 18 14.75 -6.91 30.82
C ARG A 18 13.75 -7.08 29.69
N GLY A 19 12.60 -6.42 29.82
CA GLY A 19 11.66 -6.26 28.73
C GLY A 19 12.36 -5.67 27.49
N PRO A 20 11.69 -5.71 26.32
CA PRO A 20 12.25 -5.16 25.09
C PRO A 20 12.71 -3.72 25.32
N ALA A 21 13.91 -3.39 24.82
CA ALA A 21 14.43 -2.04 24.92
C ALA A 21 13.45 -1.05 24.28
N PRO A 22 13.24 0.15 24.88
CA PRO A 22 12.38 1.16 24.27
C PRO A 22 12.90 1.50 22.87
N PRO A 23 12.00 1.74 21.89
CA PRO A 23 12.39 2.09 20.54
C PRO A 23 13.27 3.35 20.56
N ASP A 24 14.35 3.32 19.79
CA ASP A 24 15.25 4.45 19.63
C ASP A 24 14.48 5.62 19.00
N ALA A 25 14.30 6.70 19.76
CA ALA A 25 13.54 7.88 19.34
C ALA A 25 14.16 8.58 18.12
N THR A 26 15.43 8.26 17.78
CA THR A 26 16.09 8.79 16.59
C THR A 26 15.76 8.00 15.31
N LYS A 27 15.19 6.79 15.44
CA LYS A 27 14.77 5.97 14.30
C LYS A 27 13.32 6.28 13.96
N GLN A 28 13.13 7.21 13.02
CA GLN A 28 11.81 7.50 12.47
C GLN A 28 11.22 6.23 11.86
N GLN A 29 10.27 5.62 12.56
CA GLN A 29 9.42 4.58 12.00
C GLN A 29 8.49 5.25 11.00
N ASP A 30 8.58 4.81 9.76
CA ASP A 30 7.70 5.20 8.67
C ASP A 30 7.01 3.96 8.10
N ARG A 31 6.06 4.18 7.18
CA ARG A 31 5.32 3.08 6.54
C ARG A 31 6.23 2.00 5.94
N HIS A 32 7.36 2.41 5.37
CA HIS A 32 8.26 1.52 4.65
C HIS A 32 9.04 0.61 5.60
N THR A 33 9.58 1.16 6.69
CA THR A 33 10.25 0.39 7.74
C THR A 33 9.28 -0.56 8.44
N GLN A 34 8.02 -0.16 8.62
CA GLN A 34 6.98 -1.02 9.17
C GLN A 34 6.66 -2.22 8.27
N LEU A 35 6.46 -1.99 6.97
CA LEU A 35 6.23 -3.07 6.01
C LEU A 35 7.46 -3.99 5.90
N GLY A 36 8.67 -3.42 5.88
CA GLY A 36 9.91 -4.20 5.93
C GLY A 36 9.99 -5.12 7.16
N GLY A 37 9.57 -4.63 8.34
CA GLY A 37 9.49 -5.44 9.56
C GLY A 37 8.40 -6.53 9.52
N LEU A 38 7.29 -6.31 8.81
CA LEU A 38 6.29 -7.36 8.57
C LEU A 38 6.81 -8.45 7.64
N LEU A 39 7.48 -8.07 6.55
CA LEU A 39 8.08 -9.00 5.61
C LEU A 39 9.19 -9.85 6.26
N MET A 40 10.01 -9.26 7.14
CA MET A 40 10.98 -10.01 7.92
C MET A 40 10.32 -11.03 8.87
N ARG A 41 9.20 -10.67 9.50
CA ARG A 41 8.43 -11.59 10.34
C ARG A 41 7.86 -12.75 9.52
N ALA A 42 7.42 -12.49 8.30
CA ALA A 42 7.01 -13.53 7.37
C ALA A 42 8.17 -14.49 7.05
N ASP A 43 9.37 -13.99 6.75
CA ASP A 43 10.55 -14.86 6.53
C ASP A 43 10.93 -15.69 7.78
N LEU A 44 10.74 -15.15 8.98
CA LEU A 44 11.08 -15.83 10.22
C LEU A 44 10.04 -16.86 10.68
N ALA A 45 8.80 -16.80 10.19
CA ALA A 45 7.74 -17.69 10.61
C ALA A 45 8.05 -19.17 10.26
N PRO A 46 7.89 -20.09 11.24
CA PRO A 46 8.35 -21.48 11.13
C PRO A 46 7.51 -22.32 10.16
N SER A 47 6.18 -22.19 10.21
CA SER A 47 5.26 -22.99 9.41
C SER A 47 4.81 -22.27 8.13
N PRO A 48 4.51 -23.00 7.02
CA PRO A 48 3.95 -22.39 5.81
C PRO A 48 2.67 -21.58 6.05
N LEU A 49 1.83 -22.03 6.99
CA LEU A 49 0.60 -21.35 7.36
C LEU A 49 0.87 -20.02 8.06
N GLU A 50 1.77 -19.99 9.04
CA GLU A 50 2.16 -18.74 9.71
C GLU A 50 2.79 -17.74 8.73
N ARG A 51 3.58 -18.22 7.76
CA ARG A 51 4.11 -17.37 6.69
C ARG A 51 3.01 -16.79 5.81
N MET A 52 2.04 -17.61 5.40
CA MET A 52 0.86 -17.14 4.65
C MET A 52 0.10 -16.08 5.44
N LEU A 53 -0.17 -16.30 6.73
CA LEU A 53 -0.84 -15.31 7.58
C LEU A 53 -0.01 -14.02 7.74
N ALA A 54 1.31 -14.13 7.89
CA ALA A 54 2.19 -12.96 7.95
C ALA A 54 2.18 -12.16 6.64
N VAL A 55 2.12 -12.84 5.48
CA VAL A 55 1.94 -12.20 4.17
C VAL A 55 0.56 -11.52 4.06
N CYS A 56 -0.51 -12.16 4.52
CA CYS A 56 -1.84 -11.55 4.58
C CYS A 56 -1.86 -10.29 5.47
N ARG A 57 -1.13 -10.30 6.59
CA ARG A 57 -0.94 -9.11 7.43
C ARG A 57 -0.19 -7.99 6.69
N ALA A 58 0.84 -8.33 5.92
CA ALA A 58 1.56 -7.35 5.09
C ALA A 58 0.64 -6.76 4.00
N LEU A 59 -0.20 -7.59 3.36
CA LEU A 59 -1.20 -7.14 2.39
C LEU A 59 -2.24 -6.19 3.01
N LEU A 60 -2.78 -6.52 4.18
CA LEU A 60 -3.71 -5.66 4.91
C LEU A 60 -3.05 -4.33 5.28
N CYS A 61 -1.80 -4.36 5.78
CA CYS A 61 -1.04 -3.14 6.05
C CYS A 61 -0.91 -2.27 4.80
N LEU A 62 -0.41 -2.84 3.70
CA LEU A 62 -0.22 -2.14 2.43
C LEU A 62 -1.53 -1.56 1.88
N THR A 63 -2.63 -2.31 2.01
CA THR A 63 -3.97 -1.85 1.61
C THR A 63 -4.40 -0.66 2.46
N THR A 64 -4.26 -0.73 3.79
CA THR A 64 -4.62 0.38 4.68
C THR A 64 -3.68 1.59 4.57
N ASP A 65 -2.42 1.39 4.18
CA ASP A 65 -1.45 2.46 3.94
C ASP A 65 -1.90 3.37 2.79
N LEU A 66 -2.71 2.87 1.84
CA LEU A 66 -3.34 3.72 0.82
C LEU A 66 -4.16 4.83 1.45
N LEU A 67 -4.81 4.60 2.60
CA LEU A 67 -5.70 5.58 3.21
C LEU A 67 -5.02 6.46 4.25
N ARG A 68 -3.74 6.22 4.56
CA ARG A 68 -3.04 6.98 5.60
C ARG A 68 -2.61 8.35 5.11
N PRO A 69 -2.72 9.38 5.96
CA PRO A 69 -2.12 10.66 5.67
C PRO A 69 -0.59 10.56 5.63
N GLY A 70 0.01 11.38 4.79
CA GLY A 70 1.45 11.59 4.74
C GLY A 70 1.92 12.45 5.92
N ALA A 71 3.23 12.50 6.14
CA ALA A 71 3.82 13.27 7.24
C ALA A 71 4.44 14.58 6.76
N ALA A 72 4.88 14.66 5.50
CA ALA A 72 5.63 15.78 4.96
C ALA A 72 4.91 16.44 3.77
N PHE A 73 5.31 17.68 3.45
CA PHE A 73 4.82 18.37 2.25
C PHE A 73 5.13 17.59 0.96
N GLY A 74 6.30 16.92 0.92
CA GLY A 74 6.69 16.05 -0.19
C GLY A 74 5.84 14.77 -0.33
N ASP A 75 4.91 14.54 0.61
CA ASP A 75 3.92 13.47 0.52
C ASP A 75 2.61 13.96 -0.14
N THR A 76 2.52 15.20 -0.60
CA THR A 76 1.33 15.72 -1.29
C THR A 76 1.31 15.25 -2.74
N PRO A 77 0.19 14.69 -3.24
CA PRO A 77 0.06 14.30 -4.65
C PRO A 77 0.41 15.46 -5.59
N ALA A 78 1.22 15.15 -6.58
CA ALA A 78 1.74 16.11 -7.54
C ALA A 78 1.78 15.47 -8.92
N VAL A 79 1.75 16.29 -9.96
CA VAL A 79 1.69 15.76 -11.31
C VAL A 79 2.94 15.02 -11.73
N VAL A 80 2.70 13.94 -12.47
CA VAL A 80 3.65 12.88 -12.67
C VAL A 80 4.24 12.99 -14.07
N LEU A 81 5.52 13.35 -14.13
CA LEU A 81 6.39 12.98 -15.26
C LEU A 81 7.65 12.33 -14.70
N GLY A 82 7.62 10.99 -14.57
CA GLY A 82 8.79 10.21 -14.18
C GLY A 82 9.23 10.40 -12.72
N GLN A 83 8.29 10.58 -11.79
CA GLN A 83 8.64 10.71 -10.37
C GLN A 83 9.24 9.40 -9.84
N HIS A 84 10.40 9.54 -9.20
CA HIS A 84 11.17 8.44 -8.68
C HIS A 84 11.64 8.75 -7.26
N TYR A 85 11.43 7.82 -6.35
CA TYR A 85 11.95 7.87 -5.00
C TYR A 85 12.80 6.64 -4.71
N LEU A 86 14.03 6.89 -4.26
CA LEU A 86 14.98 5.88 -3.82
C LEU A 86 15.35 6.14 -2.38
N SER A 87 15.23 5.10 -1.54
CA SER A 87 15.59 5.18 -0.13
C SER A 87 16.33 3.94 0.33
N ARG A 88 17.28 4.14 1.24
CA ARG A 88 17.98 3.08 1.97
C ARG A 88 17.80 3.36 3.46
N ARG A 89 17.26 2.39 4.20
CA ARG A 89 16.88 2.55 5.61
C ARG A 89 17.43 1.40 6.42
N GLN A 90 17.94 1.67 7.61
CA GLN A 90 18.28 0.61 8.55
C GLN A 90 17.00 0.17 9.27
N LEU A 91 16.75 -1.13 9.32
CA LEU A 91 15.65 -1.68 10.09
C LEU A 91 16.07 -1.83 11.56
N ALA A 92 15.13 -1.60 12.48
CA ALA A 92 15.41 -1.75 13.91
C ALA A 92 15.65 -3.22 14.31
N GLY A 93 15.00 -4.14 13.60
CA GLY A 93 15.14 -5.58 13.82
C GLY A 93 16.46 -6.13 13.30
N LYS A 94 17.02 -7.09 14.02
CA LYS A 94 18.08 -7.96 13.51
C LYS A 94 17.48 -9.20 12.87
N HIS A 95 18.13 -9.73 11.85
CA HIS A 95 17.81 -11.05 11.30
C HIS A 95 19.00 -11.96 11.59
N ARG A 96 18.80 -13.01 12.40
CA ARG A 96 19.87 -13.98 12.75
C ARG A 96 21.15 -13.34 13.32
N GLY A 97 21.00 -12.20 13.99
CA GLY A 97 22.11 -11.45 14.57
C GLY A 97 22.61 -10.29 13.70
N ASP A 98 22.29 -10.30 12.41
CA ASP A 98 22.72 -9.28 11.46
C ASP A 98 21.80 -8.07 11.50
N ALA A 99 22.40 -6.88 11.39
CA ALA A 99 21.63 -5.67 11.17
C ALA A 99 21.02 -5.73 9.76
N MET A 100 19.77 -5.29 9.63
CA MET A 100 19.07 -5.34 8.36
C MET A 100 18.92 -3.95 7.75
N GLN A 101 18.94 -3.91 6.42
CA GLN A 101 18.69 -2.70 5.64
C GLN A 101 17.58 -2.97 4.64
N LEU A 102 16.67 -1.99 4.53
CA LEU A 102 15.65 -1.89 3.52
C LEU A 102 16.10 -0.96 2.40
N TYR A 103 16.03 -1.47 1.18
CA TYR A 103 16.17 -0.72 -0.05
C TYR A 103 14.79 -0.59 -0.68
N LEU A 104 14.42 0.65 -0.98
CA LEU A 104 13.10 1.01 -1.45
C LEU A 104 13.24 1.81 -2.74
N GLN A 105 12.44 1.43 -3.72
CA GLN A 105 12.22 2.18 -4.95
C GLN A 105 10.72 2.34 -5.17
N GLU A 106 10.26 3.57 -5.35
CA GLU A 106 8.88 3.91 -5.70
C GLU A 106 8.89 4.73 -6.99
N LEU A 107 8.11 4.30 -7.99
CA LEU A 107 8.07 4.88 -9.33
C LEU A 107 6.62 5.16 -9.71
N CYS A 108 6.39 6.26 -10.43
CA CYS A 108 5.13 6.53 -11.11
C CYS A 108 5.42 7.10 -12.49
N SER A 109 4.96 6.41 -13.53
CA SER A 109 5.22 6.81 -14.93
C SER A 109 4.21 6.19 -15.90
N HIS A 110 3.88 6.90 -16.97
CA HIS A 110 3.12 6.38 -18.11
C HIS A 110 3.84 5.23 -18.82
N VAL A 111 5.18 5.25 -18.83
CA VAL A 111 5.99 4.17 -19.37
C VAL A 111 6.32 3.19 -18.25
N THR A 112 6.09 1.90 -18.49
CA THR A 112 6.56 0.89 -17.54
C THR A 112 8.08 0.90 -17.48
N LEU A 113 8.61 1.19 -16.29
CA LEU A 113 10.04 1.13 -16.04
C LEU A 113 10.41 -0.21 -15.41
N GLY A 114 11.61 -0.70 -15.69
CA GLY A 114 12.19 -1.80 -14.92
C GLY A 114 12.69 -1.31 -13.56
N PRO A 115 12.97 -2.22 -12.61
CA PRO A 115 13.66 -1.85 -11.38
C PRO A 115 14.98 -1.17 -11.74
N THR A 116 15.20 0.03 -11.23
CA THR A 116 16.40 0.79 -11.57
C THR A 116 17.55 0.25 -10.76
N GLN A 117 18.58 -0.24 -11.46
CA GLN A 117 19.82 -0.65 -10.81
C GLN A 117 20.68 0.59 -10.53
N HIS A 118 20.29 1.40 -9.56
CA HIS A 118 21.12 2.52 -9.18
C HIS A 118 22.32 2.00 -8.35
N PRO A 119 23.59 2.20 -8.79
CA PRO A 119 24.77 1.59 -8.16
C PRO A 119 24.86 1.85 -6.65
N LYS A 120 24.50 3.06 -6.20
CA LYS A 120 24.44 3.42 -4.76
C LYS A 120 23.50 2.53 -3.91
N TYR A 121 22.52 1.88 -4.53
CA TYR A 121 21.48 1.09 -3.88
C TYR A 121 21.55 -0.41 -4.26
N THR A 122 22.33 -0.78 -5.27
CA THR A 122 22.54 -2.17 -5.68
C THR A 122 23.96 -2.69 -5.43
N ALA A 123 24.94 -1.79 -5.28
CA ALA A 123 26.30 -2.19 -4.96
C ALA A 123 26.38 -2.73 -3.52
N PRO A 124 27.18 -3.78 -3.28
CA PRO A 124 27.59 -4.14 -1.93
C PRO A 124 28.17 -2.89 -1.24
N PRO A 125 28.02 -2.72 0.09
CA PRO A 125 28.68 -1.64 0.80
C PRO A 125 30.17 -1.69 0.47
N ALA A 126 30.67 -0.69 -0.24
CA ALA A 126 32.09 -0.56 -0.53
C ALA A 126 32.81 -0.57 0.82
N ALA A 127 33.77 -1.48 0.99
CA ALA A 127 34.53 -1.61 2.23
C ALA A 127 35.19 -0.25 2.52
N ALA A 128 34.56 0.52 3.39
CA ALA A 128 34.95 1.89 3.66
C ALA A 128 36.22 1.85 4.51
N GLY A 129 37.36 2.00 3.84
CA GLY A 129 38.63 2.39 4.45
C GLY A 129 39.26 1.36 5.39
N ALA A 130 40.15 0.53 4.86
CA ALA A 130 41.38 0.16 5.56
C ALA A 130 42.33 -0.50 4.56
N GLY A 131 43.58 -0.02 4.50
CA GLY A 131 44.69 -0.71 3.83
C GLY A 131 45.11 -1.99 4.57
N LEU A 132 44.15 -2.86 4.90
CA LEU A 132 44.37 -4.17 5.47
C LEU A 132 44.30 -5.23 4.35
N PRO A 133 45.17 -6.25 4.38
CA PRO A 133 45.19 -7.30 3.37
C PRO A 133 43.82 -7.99 3.32
N ALA A 134 43.34 -8.20 2.10
CA ALA A 134 42.04 -8.77 1.76
C ALA A 134 41.87 -10.20 2.34
N ALA A 135 41.53 -10.30 3.62
CA ALA A 135 40.83 -11.47 4.11
C ALA A 135 39.49 -11.52 3.37
N ALA A 136 39.23 -12.62 2.67
CA ALA A 136 38.08 -12.81 1.80
C ALA A 136 36.79 -12.29 2.46
N ALA A 137 36.33 -11.12 2.02
CA ALA A 137 35.07 -10.57 2.48
C ALA A 137 33.99 -11.61 2.13
N PRO A 138 33.12 -11.99 3.08
CA PRO A 138 32.05 -12.93 2.79
C PRO A 138 31.24 -12.41 1.61
N ALA A 139 30.92 -13.30 0.67
CA ALA A 139 30.12 -12.96 -0.49
C ALA A 139 28.84 -12.23 -0.03
N PRO A 140 28.41 -11.16 -0.73
CA PRO A 140 27.24 -10.39 -0.32
C PRO A 140 26.06 -11.35 -0.17
N SER A 141 25.50 -11.42 1.05
CA SER A 141 24.34 -12.25 1.30
C SER A 141 23.20 -11.74 0.43
N GLY A 142 22.53 -12.67 -0.26
CA GLY A 142 21.36 -12.34 -1.06
C GLY A 142 20.27 -11.66 -0.21
N PRO A 143 19.25 -11.09 -0.86
CA PRO A 143 18.14 -10.49 -0.14
C PRO A 143 17.44 -11.54 0.74
N VAL A 144 17.10 -11.16 1.97
CA VAL A 144 16.32 -11.97 2.91
C VAL A 144 14.86 -12.00 2.50
N VAL A 145 14.34 -10.88 1.98
CA VAL A 145 12.99 -10.82 1.41
C VAL A 145 12.96 -9.76 0.31
N GLN A 146 12.18 -10.04 -0.73
CA GLN A 146 11.90 -9.10 -1.81
C GLN A 146 10.40 -8.94 -1.94
N MET A 147 9.96 -7.72 -2.21
CA MET A 147 8.57 -7.45 -2.58
C MET A 147 8.56 -6.53 -3.79
N GLN A 148 7.72 -6.85 -4.77
CA GLN A 148 7.50 -6.06 -5.96
C GLN A 148 6.00 -5.86 -6.11
N LEU A 149 5.58 -4.62 -6.25
CA LEU A 149 4.20 -4.24 -6.50
C LEU A 149 4.19 -3.43 -7.79
N ARG A 150 3.31 -3.82 -8.72
CA ARG A 150 3.10 -3.11 -9.97
C ARG A 150 1.61 -2.96 -10.17
N LEU A 151 1.15 -1.71 -10.17
CA LEU A 151 -0.26 -1.36 -10.26
C LEU A 151 -0.49 -0.37 -11.39
N ARG A 152 -1.60 -0.52 -12.11
CA ARG A 152 -2.18 0.48 -12.98
C ARG A 152 -3.57 0.81 -12.44
N PRO A 153 -3.84 2.05 -12.00
CA PRO A 153 -5.18 2.43 -11.62
C PRO A 153 -6.12 2.37 -12.82
N ALA A 154 -7.34 1.89 -12.59
CA ALA A 154 -8.46 2.00 -13.51
C ALA A 154 -9.66 2.55 -12.73
N VAL A 155 -10.24 3.64 -13.22
CA VAL A 155 -11.28 4.38 -12.49
C VAL A 155 -12.61 4.28 -13.23
N ALA A 156 -13.67 3.97 -12.50
CA ALA A 156 -15.03 3.92 -13.02
C ALA A 156 -16.01 4.64 -12.09
N ALA A 157 -16.85 5.52 -12.66
CA ALA A 157 -18.02 6.03 -11.97
C ALA A 157 -19.15 5.00 -12.05
N ARG A 158 -19.77 4.72 -10.90
CA ARG A 158 -20.86 3.74 -10.75
C ARG A 158 -22.08 4.41 -10.16
N GLN A 159 -23.25 3.84 -10.43
CA GLN A 159 -24.52 4.25 -9.84
C GLN A 159 -25.17 3.07 -9.12
N GLN A 160 -25.89 3.37 -8.05
CA GLN A 160 -26.70 2.37 -7.38
C GLN A 160 -27.85 1.94 -8.30
N GLN A 161 -27.78 0.72 -8.84
CA GLN A 161 -28.93 0.11 -9.49
C GLN A 161 -29.95 -0.25 -8.41
N GLY A 162 -31.23 0.11 -8.61
CA GLY A 162 -32.29 0.04 -7.58
C GLY A 162 -32.51 -1.34 -6.93
N GLY A 163 -31.91 -2.42 -7.45
CA GLY A 163 -31.91 -3.75 -6.85
C GLY A 163 -30.73 -4.10 -5.92
N LEU A 164 -29.62 -3.34 -5.95
CA LEU A 164 -28.39 -3.67 -5.20
C LEU A 164 -28.48 -3.34 -3.69
N LEU A 165 -29.43 -2.49 -3.29
CA LEU A 165 -29.72 -2.18 -1.88
C LEU A 165 -30.13 -3.45 -1.09
N ALA A 166 -30.68 -4.45 -1.78
CA ALA A 166 -30.98 -5.77 -1.23
C ALA A 166 -29.74 -6.69 -1.10
N GLN A 167 -28.73 -6.53 -1.96
CA GLN A 167 -27.48 -7.33 -1.94
C GLN A 167 -26.39 -6.73 -1.04
N LEU A 168 -26.37 -5.41 -0.87
CA LEU A 168 -25.47 -4.69 0.05
C LEU A 168 -25.93 -4.72 1.52
N GLY A 169 -27.01 -5.46 1.83
CA GLY A 169 -27.41 -5.71 3.21
C GLY A 169 -28.32 -4.63 3.81
N GLY A 170 -29.22 -4.03 3.02
CA GLY A 170 -30.30 -3.17 3.49
C GLY A 170 -31.29 -3.91 4.39
N GLY A 171 -30.86 -4.25 5.61
CA GLY A 171 -31.75 -4.53 6.72
C GLY A 171 -32.40 -3.22 7.17
N LYS A 172 -33.70 -3.27 7.48
CA LYS A 172 -34.40 -2.17 8.17
C LYS A 172 -33.69 -1.90 9.50
N GLY A 173 -32.77 -0.94 9.54
CA GLY A 173 -31.93 -0.67 10.72
C GLY A 173 -31.30 0.72 10.70
N VAL A 174 -32.02 1.69 11.28
CA VAL A 174 -31.59 2.86 12.05
C VAL A 174 -30.22 3.52 11.73
N GLY A 175 -30.22 4.52 10.85
CA GLY A 175 -29.19 5.57 10.81
C GLY A 175 -28.91 6.14 9.40
N PRO A 176 -28.63 7.46 9.24
CA PRO A 176 -28.25 8.05 7.96
C PRO A 176 -26.84 7.67 7.46
N ALA A 177 -26.08 6.86 8.20
CA ALA A 177 -24.66 6.57 7.93
C ALA A 177 -24.39 5.27 7.14
N ASP A 178 -25.38 4.38 6.98
CA ASP A 178 -25.20 3.06 6.32
C ASP A 178 -25.88 2.96 4.94
N ALA A 179 -26.39 4.07 4.40
CA ALA A 179 -26.99 4.09 3.07
C ALA A 179 -25.89 4.24 2.00
N ALA A 180 -25.86 3.32 1.03
CA ALA A 180 -24.98 3.44 -0.13
C ALA A 180 -25.26 4.76 -0.88
N PRO A 181 -24.22 5.46 -1.35
CA PRO A 181 -24.37 6.72 -2.08
C PRO A 181 -25.06 6.51 -3.42
N ALA A 182 -25.70 7.55 -3.93
CA ALA A 182 -26.43 7.49 -5.20
C ALA A 182 -25.51 7.20 -6.41
N ALA A 183 -24.27 7.67 -6.37
CA ALA A 183 -23.20 7.34 -7.30
C ALA A 183 -21.87 7.40 -6.55
N TRP A 184 -20.89 6.57 -6.96
CA TRP A 184 -19.57 6.49 -6.35
C TRP A 184 -18.50 6.28 -7.43
N VAL A 185 -17.24 6.39 -7.03
CA VAL A 185 -16.10 6.02 -7.88
C VAL A 185 -15.46 4.75 -7.34
N GLU A 186 -15.16 3.81 -8.23
CA GLU A 186 -14.34 2.64 -7.98
C GLU A 186 -12.97 2.83 -8.63
N CYS A 187 -11.91 2.63 -7.85
CA CYS A 187 -10.54 2.63 -8.33
C CYS A 187 -9.97 1.23 -8.21
N SER A 188 -9.98 0.50 -9.31
CA SER A 188 -9.36 -0.81 -9.41
C SER A 188 -7.85 -0.66 -9.55
N LEU A 189 -7.09 -1.48 -8.83
CA LEU A 189 -5.63 -1.47 -8.84
C LEU A 189 -5.16 -2.67 -9.67
N GLU A 190 -5.16 -2.52 -10.99
CA GLU A 190 -4.82 -3.61 -11.91
C GLU A 190 -3.34 -3.97 -11.81
N GLY A 191 -3.03 -5.27 -11.83
CA GLY A 191 -1.67 -5.76 -11.69
C GLY A 191 -1.53 -6.67 -10.47
N GLY A 192 -0.40 -6.61 -9.79
CA GLY A 192 -0.12 -7.57 -8.73
C GLY A 192 1.02 -7.21 -7.81
N LEU A 193 1.00 -7.90 -6.68
CA LEU A 193 2.02 -7.92 -5.64
C LEU A 193 2.72 -9.27 -5.68
N THR A 194 4.05 -9.27 -5.68
CA THR A 194 4.87 -10.47 -5.54
C THR A 194 5.76 -10.31 -4.31
N ILE A 195 5.71 -11.27 -3.40
CA ILE A 195 6.60 -11.36 -2.23
C ILE A 195 7.41 -12.64 -2.35
N VAL A 196 8.73 -12.53 -2.34
CA VAL A 196 9.66 -13.66 -2.42
C VAL A 196 10.33 -13.83 -1.07
N LEU A 197 10.27 -15.05 -0.51
CA LEU A 197 10.98 -15.47 0.70
C LEU A 197 12.05 -16.50 0.29
N PRO A 198 13.26 -16.07 -0.11
CA PRO A 198 14.28 -16.96 -0.69
C PRO A 198 14.69 -18.11 0.22
N ARG A 199 14.70 -17.89 1.53
CA ARG A 199 15.02 -18.91 2.53
C ARG A 199 14.15 -20.16 2.41
N HIS A 200 12.88 -19.97 2.06
CA HIS A 200 11.89 -21.05 2.00
C HIS A 200 11.63 -21.51 0.57
N GLY A 201 12.23 -20.87 -0.43
CA GLY A 201 11.90 -21.12 -1.84
C GLY A 201 10.46 -20.74 -2.19
N GLU A 202 9.88 -19.77 -1.48
CA GLU A 202 8.46 -19.41 -1.61
C GLU A 202 8.28 -18.09 -2.36
N THR A 203 7.29 -18.05 -3.24
CA THR A 203 6.84 -16.85 -3.94
C THR A 203 5.34 -16.72 -3.79
N TYR A 204 4.91 -15.62 -3.18
CA TYR A 204 3.53 -15.27 -2.96
C TYR A 204 3.08 -14.26 -4.01
N ALA A 205 2.06 -14.61 -4.79
CA ALA A 205 1.37 -13.71 -5.69
C ALA A 205 0.09 -13.21 -5.02
N ALA A 206 -0.16 -11.90 -5.08
CA ALA A 206 -1.29 -11.29 -4.43
C ALA A 206 -1.93 -10.17 -5.25
N THR A 207 -3.23 -9.96 -5.02
CA THR A 207 -4.02 -8.86 -5.59
C THR A 207 -4.50 -7.94 -4.48
N LEU A 208 -4.75 -6.67 -4.81
CA LEU A 208 -5.33 -5.70 -3.88
C LEU A 208 -6.84 -5.57 -4.10
N PRO A 209 -7.61 -5.19 -3.06
CA PRO A 209 -9.02 -4.87 -3.25
C PRO A 209 -9.17 -3.54 -4.00
N THR A 210 -10.38 -3.27 -4.48
CA THR A 210 -10.75 -2.02 -5.14
C THR A 210 -11.03 -0.95 -4.10
N LEU A 211 -10.49 0.26 -4.31
CA LEU A 211 -10.80 1.43 -3.49
C LEU A 211 -12.14 2.03 -3.94
N VAL A 212 -12.99 2.41 -2.99
CA VAL A 212 -14.29 3.04 -3.24
C VAL A 212 -14.32 4.43 -2.64
N LEU A 213 -14.78 5.39 -3.43
CA LEU A 213 -14.99 6.79 -3.04
C LEU A 213 -16.48 7.09 -3.11
N ALA A 214 -17.12 7.17 -1.95
CA ALA A 214 -18.58 7.16 -1.85
C ALA A 214 -19.23 8.46 -2.36
N ALA A 215 -18.60 9.60 -2.10
CA ALA A 215 -19.12 10.90 -2.50
C ALA A 215 -18.01 11.78 -3.12
N PRO A 216 -17.66 11.54 -4.40
CA PRO A 216 -16.65 12.23 -5.20
C PRO A 216 -16.26 13.64 -4.79
N LEU A 217 -17.33 14.41 -4.81
CA LEU A 217 -17.37 15.86 -4.89
C LEU A 217 -17.58 16.50 -3.52
N ALA A 218 -17.72 15.69 -2.47
CA ALA A 218 -17.89 16.18 -1.10
C ALA A 218 -16.54 16.56 -0.49
N GLN A 219 -16.53 17.60 0.35
CA GLN A 219 -15.33 17.98 1.13
C GLN A 219 -14.82 16.85 2.03
N ALA A 220 -15.71 15.96 2.47
CA ALA A 220 -15.38 14.76 3.21
C ALA A 220 -15.91 13.54 2.44
N CYS A 221 -15.23 13.17 1.35
CA CYS A 221 -15.54 11.97 0.58
C CYS A 221 -15.19 10.71 1.40
N PRO A 222 -16.16 9.86 1.77
CA PRO A 222 -15.88 8.60 2.48
C PRO A 222 -15.10 7.61 1.60
N LEU A 223 -14.17 6.90 2.24
CA LEU A 223 -13.28 5.92 1.63
C LEU A 223 -13.55 4.52 2.19
N ASP A 224 -13.66 3.52 1.31
CA ASP A 224 -13.76 2.11 1.72
C ASP A 224 -13.13 1.17 0.68
N PHE A 225 -13.13 -0.13 0.95
CA PHE A 225 -12.67 -1.17 0.04
C PHE A 225 -13.82 -2.09 -0.36
N CYS A 226 -13.80 -2.55 -1.61
CA CYS A 226 -14.72 -3.57 -2.11
C CYS A 226 -14.00 -4.68 -2.88
N GLY A 227 -14.74 -5.74 -3.20
CA GLY A 227 -14.23 -6.86 -3.98
C GLY A 227 -13.39 -7.83 -3.15
N SER A 228 -12.38 -8.43 -3.77
CA SER A 228 -11.55 -9.46 -3.16
C SER A 228 -10.06 -9.20 -3.32
N ALA A 229 -9.30 -9.39 -2.25
CA ALA A 229 -7.85 -9.49 -2.28
C ALA A 229 -7.46 -10.96 -2.14
N THR A 230 -6.52 -11.42 -2.95
CA THR A 230 -6.05 -12.81 -2.93
C THR A 230 -4.57 -12.89 -2.61
N VAL A 231 -4.14 -14.01 -2.03
CA VAL A 231 -2.73 -14.36 -1.84
C VAL A 231 -2.58 -15.83 -2.17
N ALA A 232 -1.64 -16.22 -3.04
CA ALA A 232 -1.40 -17.61 -3.36
C ALA A 232 0.10 -17.91 -3.39
N CYS A 233 0.49 -19.08 -2.90
CA CYS A 233 1.85 -19.60 -3.00
C CYS A 233 1.81 -21.04 -3.48
N GLN A 234 2.34 -21.29 -4.68
CA GLN A 234 2.33 -22.61 -5.29
C GLN A 234 3.18 -23.61 -4.51
N ALA A 235 4.35 -23.18 -4.00
CA ALA A 235 5.28 -24.04 -3.28
C ALA A 235 4.68 -24.62 -1.98
N THR A 236 3.84 -23.85 -1.30
CA THR A 236 3.14 -24.30 -0.07
C THR A 236 1.78 -24.92 -0.36
N GLY A 237 1.25 -24.71 -1.56
CA GLY A 237 -0.11 -25.11 -1.91
C GLY A 237 -1.16 -24.41 -1.06
N LEU A 238 -0.91 -23.18 -0.60
CA LEU A 238 -1.86 -22.40 0.18
C LEU A 238 -2.38 -21.21 -0.66
N ALA A 239 -3.66 -20.91 -0.49
CA ALA A 239 -4.27 -19.69 -1.03
C ALA A 239 -5.16 -19.03 0.02
N THR A 240 -5.25 -17.70 -0.06
CA THR A 240 -6.13 -16.88 0.77
C THR A 240 -7.01 -16.05 -0.15
N SER A 241 -8.29 -15.92 0.20
CA SER A 241 -9.21 -14.95 -0.39
C SER A 241 -9.86 -14.12 0.71
N LEU A 242 -9.69 -12.80 0.65
CA LEU A 242 -10.28 -11.83 1.58
C LEU A 242 -11.30 -10.98 0.81
N THR A 243 -12.57 -11.06 1.18
CA THR A 243 -13.64 -10.24 0.63
C THR A 243 -13.87 -9.00 1.51
N PHE A 244 -13.88 -7.85 0.88
CA PHE A 244 -14.14 -6.54 1.47
C PHE A 244 -15.56 -6.11 1.12
N LYS A 245 -16.34 -5.76 2.14
CA LYS A 245 -17.70 -5.24 1.94
C LYS A 245 -17.69 -3.73 2.15
N PRO A 246 -17.95 -2.93 1.10
CA PRO A 246 -17.96 -1.49 1.23
C PRO A 246 -19.16 -1.04 2.07
N PHE A 247 -19.01 0.08 2.78
CA PHE A 247 -20.03 0.73 3.60
C PHE A 247 -20.57 -0.14 4.74
N ALA A 248 -19.76 -1.08 5.22
CA ALA A 248 -20.12 -2.02 6.28
C ALA A 248 -19.15 -1.94 7.46
N GLY A 249 -18.72 -0.72 7.83
CA GLY A 249 -17.74 -0.50 8.92
C GLY A 249 -16.39 -1.16 8.65
N GLY A 250 -15.97 -1.20 7.39
CA GLY A 250 -14.72 -1.80 6.94
C GLY A 250 -14.68 -3.33 7.04
N LYS A 251 -15.82 -4.01 6.95
CA LYS A 251 -15.93 -5.46 7.13
C LYS A 251 -15.08 -6.26 6.13
N VAL A 252 -14.30 -7.18 6.67
CA VAL A 252 -13.48 -8.15 5.93
C VAL A 252 -13.89 -9.57 6.34
N LYS A 253 -14.05 -10.46 5.36
CA LYS A 253 -14.28 -11.90 5.58
C LYS A 253 -13.51 -12.72 4.56
N GLY A 254 -12.95 -13.85 4.97
CA GLY A 254 -12.19 -14.70 4.09
C GLY A 254 -11.66 -15.94 4.79
N GLY A 255 -10.60 -16.50 4.23
CA GLY A 255 -9.86 -17.57 4.87
C GLY A 255 -8.71 -18.08 4.03
N VAL A 256 -7.95 -19.00 4.62
CA VAL A 256 -6.84 -19.70 3.98
C VAL A 256 -7.31 -21.11 3.66
N ASP A 257 -7.14 -21.51 2.40
CA ASP A 257 -7.48 -22.81 1.86
C ASP A 257 -6.21 -23.57 1.43
N THR A 258 -6.23 -24.89 1.58
CA THR A 258 -5.24 -25.78 0.95
C THR A 258 -5.65 -26.06 -0.50
N LEU A 259 -4.67 -25.99 -1.40
CA LEU A 259 -4.76 -26.31 -2.82
C LEU A 259 -4.26 -27.72 -3.14
N LEU A 260 -3.61 -28.39 -2.18
CA LEU A 260 -3.10 -29.75 -2.31
C LEU A 260 -4.18 -30.73 -1.84
N GLY A 261 -4.63 -31.62 -2.74
CA GLY A 261 -5.62 -32.68 -2.45
C GLY A 261 -6.88 -32.63 -3.33
N GLU A 262 -7.83 -33.53 -3.08
CA GLU A 262 -9.12 -33.65 -3.79
C GLU A 262 -10.16 -32.62 -3.33
N GLY A 263 -9.78 -31.33 -3.27
CA GLY A 263 -10.70 -30.24 -2.95
C GLY A 263 -10.06 -29.08 -2.19
N ARG A 264 -10.76 -27.94 -2.16
CA ARG A 264 -10.39 -26.80 -1.33
C ARG A 264 -10.85 -27.07 0.10
N GLN A 265 -9.90 -27.24 1.02
CA GLN A 265 -10.20 -27.31 2.45
C GLN A 265 -9.76 -26.03 3.14
N GLN A 266 -10.71 -25.33 3.76
CA GLN A 266 -10.43 -24.16 4.56
C GLN A 266 -9.75 -24.56 5.87
N VAL A 267 -8.50 -24.10 6.07
CA VAL A 267 -7.71 -24.36 7.29
C VAL A 267 -7.76 -23.20 8.28
N VAL A 268 -8.06 -21.99 7.81
CA VAL A 268 -8.21 -20.80 8.65
C VAL A 268 -9.38 -19.96 8.16
N ALA A 269 -10.26 -19.56 9.07
CA ALA A 269 -11.27 -18.53 8.83
C ALA A 269 -10.72 -17.15 9.24
N ILE A 270 -10.90 -16.14 8.38
CA ILE A 270 -10.48 -14.77 8.64
C ILE A 270 -11.71 -13.87 8.65
N SER A 271 -11.85 -13.02 9.68
CA SER A 271 -12.96 -12.08 9.77
C SER A 271 -12.63 -10.88 10.65
N GLY A 272 -13.25 -9.75 10.39
CA GLY A 272 -13.15 -8.56 11.23
C GLY A 272 -13.40 -7.28 10.45
N SER A 273 -12.67 -6.22 10.80
CA SER A 273 -12.70 -4.93 10.11
C SER A 273 -11.29 -4.44 9.81
N TRP A 274 -11.07 -3.93 8.59
CA TRP A 274 -9.80 -3.26 8.24
C TRP A 274 -9.62 -1.91 8.95
N GLN A 275 -10.71 -1.32 9.48
CA GLN A 275 -10.69 -0.10 10.29
C GLN A 275 -10.41 -0.37 11.78
N GLY A 276 -10.52 -1.63 12.20
CA GLY A 276 -10.29 -2.06 13.58
C GLY A 276 -9.38 -3.27 13.61
N SER A 277 -9.92 -4.42 14.00
CA SER A 277 -9.17 -5.67 14.09
C SER A 277 -9.66 -6.72 13.09
N VAL A 278 -8.73 -7.46 12.52
CA VAL A 278 -8.98 -8.67 11.72
C VAL A 278 -8.40 -9.85 12.50
N VAL A 279 -9.22 -10.88 12.71
CA VAL A 279 -8.88 -12.07 13.47
C VAL A 279 -8.80 -13.27 12.53
N ALA A 280 -7.81 -14.13 12.76
CA ALA A 280 -7.69 -15.44 12.14
C ALA A 280 -8.05 -16.52 13.17
N LYS A 281 -8.85 -17.51 12.76
CA LYS A 281 -9.26 -18.65 13.58
C LYS A 281 -9.00 -19.96 12.85
N SER A 282 -8.24 -20.85 13.46
CA SER A 282 -7.95 -22.21 13.01
C SER A 282 -8.44 -23.23 14.03
N ALA A 283 -8.23 -24.52 13.77
CA ALA A 283 -8.46 -25.57 14.76
C ALA A 283 -7.53 -25.46 15.98
N GLU A 284 -6.35 -24.87 15.81
CA GLU A 284 -5.31 -24.72 16.85
C GLU A 284 -5.55 -23.51 17.75
N GLY A 285 -6.33 -22.53 17.30
CA GLY A 285 -6.66 -21.35 18.10
C GLY A 285 -7.14 -20.15 17.30
N SER A 286 -7.18 -18.99 17.94
CA SER A 286 -7.52 -17.71 17.31
C SER A 286 -6.53 -16.62 17.71
N GLY A 287 -6.23 -15.72 16.78
CA GLY A 287 -5.33 -14.60 17.04
C GLY A 287 -5.61 -13.38 16.15
N VAL A 288 -5.14 -12.21 16.61
CA VAL A 288 -5.26 -10.97 15.85
C VAL A 288 -4.26 -10.99 14.70
N LEU A 289 -4.79 -11.01 13.48
CA LEU A 289 -4.02 -10.97 12.24
C LEU A 289 -3.58 -9.54 11.93
N PHE A 290 -4.49 -8.58 12.08
CA PHE A 290 -4.26 -7.16 11.81
C PHE A 290 -5.04 -6.32 12.82
N GLU A 291 -4.47 -5.17 13.18
CA GLU A 291 -5.03 -4.24 14.16
C GLU A 291 -4.66 -2.83 13.73
N ALA A 292 -5.62 -2.06 13.21
CA ALA A 292 -5.41 -0.73 12.64
C ALA A 292 -4.75 0.23 13.64
N SER A 293 -5.12 0.11 14.93
CA SER A 293 -4.58 0.94 16.00
C SER A 293 -3.06 0.80 16.22
N GLN A 294 -2.45 -0.29 15.76
CA GLN A 294 -0.99 -0.52 15.84
C GLN A 294 -0.19 0.30 14.84
N PHE A 295 -0.85 0.99 13.92
CA PHE A 295 -0.21 1.67 12.82
C PHE A 295 -0.52 3.16 12.85
N LEU A 296 0.53 3.99 12.78
CA LEU A 296 0.41 5.45 12.83
C LEU A 296 1.02 6.09 11.57
N PRO A 297 0.44 7.20 11.09
CA PRO A 297 -0.86 7.76 11.49
C PRO A 297 -2.03 6.82 11.16
N GLN A 298 -3.17 6.99 11.82
CA GLN A 298 -4.37 6.17 11.55
C GLN A 298 -4.86 6.38 10.12
N ALA A 299 -5.47 5.33 9.53
CA ALA A 299 -6.10 5.43 8.22
C ALA A 299 -7.23 6.47 8.24
N ALA A 300 -7.27 7.34 7.24
CA ALA A 300 -8.34 8.33 7.11
C ALA A 300 -9.57 7.67 6.49
N ALA A 301 -10.71 7.76 7.19
CA ALA A 301 -11.99 7.29 6.67
C ALA A 301 -12.58 8.21 5.59
N THR A 302 -12.05 9.43 5.46
CA THR A 302 -12.49 10.44 4.49
C THR A 302 -11.32 11.18 3.84
N ILE A 303 -11.57 11.79 2.68
CA ILE A 303 -10.64 12.65 1.94
C ILE A 303 -11.39 13.83 1.30
N ASN A 304 -10.73 14.98 1.19
CA ASN A 304 -11.14 16.02 0.25
C ASN A 304 -10.38 15.78 -1.07
N LEU A 305 -11.05 15.38 -2.15
CA LEU A 305 -10.36 15.10 -3.41
C LEU A 305 -9.85 16.36 -4.11
N ALA A 306 -10.48 17.51 -3.91
CA ALA A 306 -9.98 18.77 -4.44
C ALA A 306 -8.68 19.22 -3.76
N GLU A 307 -8.45 18.78 -2.52
CA GLU A 307 -7.28 19.12 -1.71
C GLU A 307 -6.85 17.89 -0.89
N PRO A 308 -6.27 16.86 -1.52
CA PRO A 308 -6.00 15.58 -0.88
C PRO A 308 -4.98 15.69 0.27
N GLY A 309 -4.16 16.75 0.27
CA GLY A 309 -3.07 16.95 1.23
C GLY A 309 -2.02 15.85 1.17
N PRO A 310 -1.10 15.79 2.16
CA PRO A 310 -0.12 14.72 2.29
C PRO A 310 -0.76 13.32 2.36
N ARG A 311 -0.24 12.37 1.59
CA ARG A 311 -0.69 10.97 1.54
C ARG A 311 0.48 10.03 1.70
N ALA A 312 0.32 8.97 2.48
CA ALA A 312 1.38 7.97 2.65
C ALA A 312 1.80 7.40 1.29
N CYS A 313 0.85 6.97 0.46
CA CYS A 313 1.09 6.48 -0.91
C CYS A 313 1.02 7.60 -1.97
N THR A 314 1.78 8.68 -1.80
CA THR A 314 1.74 9.90 -2.65
C THR A 314 1.70 9.62 -4.15
N ARG A 315 2.61 8.76 -4.63
CA ARG A 315 2.75 8.46 -6.06
C ARG A 315 1.56 7.66 -6.61
N LEU A 316 1.05 6.71 -5.83
CA LEU A 316 -0.16 5.98 -6.19
C LEU A 316 -1.39 6.91 -6.17
N TRP A 317 -1.50 7.83 -5.20
CA TRP A 317 -2.55 8.84 -5.19
C TRP A 317 -2.45 9.80 -6.37
N SER A 318 -1.23 10.16 -6.79
CA SER A 318 -1.02 10.98 -7.98
C SER A 318 -1.57 10.27 -9.23
N ALA A 319 -1.25 8.99 -9.39
CA ALA A 319 -1.79 8.15 -10.46
C ALA A 319 -3.32 8.00 -10.40
N LEU A 320 -3.90 7.83 -9.20
CA LEU A 320 -5.35 7.72 -9.01
C LEU A 320 -6.08 9.01 -9.37
N LEU A 321 -5.59 10.15 -8.90
CA LEU A 321 -6.20 11.45 -9.15
C LEU A 321 -6.08 11.86 -10.62
N GLU A 322 -4.95 11.56 -11.26
CA GLU A 322 -4.78 11.76 -12.69
C GLU A 322 -5.78 10.92 -13.49
N GLU A 323 -5.91 9.63 -13.18
CA GLU A 323 -6.87 8.76 -13.87
C GLU A 323 -8.33 9.19 -13.62
N MET A 324 -8.65 9.77 -12.47
CA MET A 324 -9.97 10.34 -12.20
C MET A 324 -10.32 11.53 -13.13
N VAL A 325 -9.32 12.26 -13.64
CA VAL A 325 -9.52 13.33 -14.63
C VAL A 325 -9.95 12.76 -15.99
N PHE A 326 -9.58 11.51 -16.29
CA PHE A 326 -9.88 10.84 -17.56
C PHE A 326 -11.08 9.89 -17.50
N VAL A 327 -11.91 9.95 -16.46
CA VAL A 327 -13.09 9.08 -16.34
C VAL A 327 -14.06 9.31 -17.51
N ASP A 328 -14.32 8.23 -18.27
CA ASP A 328 -15.18 8.27 -19.45
C ASP A 328 -16.67 8.38 -19.06
N ALA A 329 -17.26 9.56 -19.30
CA ALA A 329 -18.68 9.81 -19.08
C ALA A 329 -19.61 8.96 -19.97
N THR A 330 -19.15 8.55 -21.16
CA THR A 330 -19.90 7.67 -22.08
C THR A 330 -19.94 6.25 -21.54
N ALA A 331 -18.82 5.75 -21.01
CA ALA A 331 -18.79 4.47 -20.31
C ALA A 331 -19.65 4.52 -19.04
N ALA A 332 -19.55 5.58 -18.24
CA ALA A 332 -20.34 5.78 -17.03
C ALA A 332 -21.85 5.88 -17.30
N ALA A 333 -22.26 6.43 -18.45
CA ALA A 333 -23.67 6.48 -18.85
C ALA A 333 -24.32 5.10 -18.98
N LYS A 334 -23.53 4.05 -19.26
CA LYS A 334 -24.01 2.66 -19.28
C LYS A 334 -24.38 2.14 -17.88
N GLU A 335 -23.78 2.71 -16.83
CA GLU A 335 -24.09 2.41 -15.43
C GLU A 335 -25.28 3.23 -14.90
N GLY A 336 -25.53 4.39 -15.50
CA GLY A 336 -26.72 5.21 -15.25
C GLY A 336 -26.46 6.71 -15.31
N LYS A 337 -27.55 7.50 -15.29
CA LYS A 337 -27.51 8.96 -15.41
C LYS A 337 -26.62 9.62 -14.34
N LYS A 338 -26.70 9.16 -13.07
CA LYS A 338 -25.91 9.75 -11.97
C LYS A 338 -24.43 9.42 -12.09
N ALA A 339 -24.08 8.25 -12.65
CA ALA A 339 -22.69 7.89 -12.92
C ALA A 339 -22.10 8.78 -14.01
N ALA A 340 -22.85 9.05 -15.09
CA ALA A 340 -22.42 10.00 -16.13
C ALA A 340 -22.27 11.43 -15.59
N GLU A 341 -23.23 11.92 -14.81
CA GLU A 341 -23.15 13.24 -14.16
C GLU A 341 -21.92 13.35 -13.26
N LEU A 342 -21.63 12.30 -12.47
CA LEU A 342 -20.43 12.23 -11.65
C LEU A 342 -19.15 12.26 -12.49
N ALA A 343 -19.07 11.44 -13.53
CA ALA A 343 -17.93 11.40 -14.44
C ALA A 343 -17.65 12.77 -15.07
N THR A 344 -18.69 13.49 -15.51
CA THR A 344 -18.54 14.85 -16.06
C THR A 344 -18.12 15.88 -15.01
N ALA A 345 -18.53 15.72 -13.75
CA ALA A 345 -18.23 16.66 -12.67
C ALA A 345 -16.84 16.48 -12.04
N LEU A 346 -16.21 15.30 -12.18
CA LEU A 346 -14.91 14.99 -11.58
C LEU A 346 -13.76 15.84 -12.12
N PRO A 347 -13.52 15.95 -13.45
CA PRO A 347 -12.39 16.70 -13.98
C PRO A 347 -12.31 18.16 -13.48
N PRO A 348 -13.40 18.98 -13.55
CA PRO A 348 -13.34 20.35 -13.03
C PRO A 348 -13.20 20.42 -11.51
N HIS A 349 -13.71 19.43 -10.76
CA HIS A 349 -13.53 19.36 -9.31
C HIS A 349 -12.07 19.08 -8.91
N LEU A 350 -11.33 18.34 -9.75
CA LEU A 350 -9.96 17.90 -9.49
C LEU A 350 -8.89 18.86 -10.01
N HIS A 351 -9.25 20.01 -10.61
CA HIS A 351 -8.30 20.97 -11.18
C HIS A 351 -7.17 21.41 -10.23
N ARG A 352 -7.40 21.40 -8.91
CA ARG A 352 -6.40 21.76 -7.88
C ARG A 352 -5.88 20.58 -7.06
N SER A 353 -6.34 19.36 -7.37
CA SER A 353 -6.04 18.16 -6.57
C SER A 353 -4.58 17.73 -6.66
N LEU A 354 -3.92 18.07 -7.77
CA LEU A 354 -2.52 17.76 -8.02
C LEU A 354 -1.72 19.06 -7.97
N LEU A 355 -0.60 19.05 -7.23
CA LEU A 355 0.33 20.16 -7.28
C LEU A 355 1.02 20.22 -8.65
N PHE A 356 0.97 21.39 -9.28
CA PHE A 356 1.77 21.74 -10.45
C PHE A 356 2.73 22.86 -10.06
N GLU A 357 4.04 22.65 -10.21
CA GLU A 357 5.09 23.60 -9.80
C GLU A 357 5.11 24.93 -10.61
N VAL A 358 4.18 25.16 -11.53
CA VAL A 358 4.23 26.37 -12.38
C VAL A 358 3.74 27.62 -11.64
N GLU A 359 2.71 27.51 -10.79
CA GLU A 359 2.19 28.69 -10.07
C GLU A 359 2.91 28.95 -8.73
N SER A 360 3.50 27.93 -8.11
CA SER A 360 4.16 28.03 -6.80
C SER A 360 5.66 28.34 -6.86
N SER A 361 6.30 28.21 -8.02
CA SER A 361 7.73 28.50 -8.20
C SER A 361 8.06 30.00 -8.28
N GLY A 362 7.06 30.88 -8.32
CA GLY A 362 7.26 32.31 -8.51
C GLY A 362 7.87 32.68 -9.86
N LEU A 363 8.01 31.71 -10.77
CA LEU A 363 8.43 31.93 -12.15
C LEU A 363 7.26 32.58 -12.88
N LYS A 364 7.31 33.92 -13.01
CA LYS A 364 6.34 34.65 -13.83
C LYS A 364 6.34 34.03 -15.23
N PRO A 365 5.18 33.61 -15.76
CA PRO A 365 5.11 33.20 -17.15
C PRO A 365 5.63 34.36 -18.00
N LYS A 366 6.63 34.07 -18.83
CA LYS A 366 7.12 35.03 -19.82
C LYS A 366 5.92 35.35 -20.71
N GLN A 367 5.40 36.58 -20.62
CA GLN A 367 4.28 37.03 -21.44
C GLN A 367 4.57 36.68 -22.90
N ALA A 368 3.89 35.65 -23.39
CA ALA A 368 3.80 35.38 -24.81
C ALA A 368 2.66 36.27 -25.30
N ASP A 369 3.02 37.45 -25.78
CA ASP A 369 2.12 38.29 -26.55
C ASP A 369 1.70 37.53 -27.80
N GLY A 370 0.38 37.35 -27.96
CA GLY A 370 -0.25 37.03 -29.24
C GLY A 370 -0.36 35.54 -29.59
N ALA A 371 -1.47 34.93 -29.17
CA ALA A 371 -2.14 33.93 -30.00
C ALA A 371 -3.65 33.97 -29.70
N GLU A 372 -4.40 34.29 -30.74
CA GLU A 372 -5.85 34.46 -30.75
C GLU A 372 -6.58 33.20 -30.28
N GLU A 373 -7.68 33.40 -29.54
CA GLU A 373 -8.61 32.34 -29.16
C GLU A 373 -9.31 31.78 -30.41
N GLU A 374 -8.79 30.69 -30.96
CA GLU A 374 -9.63 29.76 -31.71
C GLU A 374 -10.50 28.99 -30.72
N ALA A 375 -11.80 29.30 -30.76
CA ALA A 375 -12.88 28.54 -30.13
C ALA A 375 -13.07 27.18 -30.83
N GLY A 376 -12.06 26.31 -30.75
CA GLY A 376 -12.19 24.88 -31.00
C GLY A 376 -12.67 24.17 -29.73
N SER A 377 -13.48 23.12 -29.86
CA SER A 377 -14.07 22.38 -28.74
C SER A 377 -13.04 22.04 -27.68
N ARG A 378 -13.03 22.78 -26.56
CA ARG A 378 -12.17 22.48 -25.41
C ARG A 378 -12.61 21.15 -24.84
N ASP A 379 -11.75 20.15 -25.01
CA ASP A 379 -11.82 18.90 -24.27
C ASP A 379 -11.91 19.25 -22.77
N PRO A 380 -12.89 18.77 -22.00
CA PRO A 380 -13.05 19.13 -20.58
C PRO A 380 -11.81 18.81 -19.72
N ALA A 381 -10.91 17.95 -20.19
CA ALA A 381 -9.61 17.65 -19.57
C ALA A 381 -8.53 18.71 -19.82
N ALA A 382 -8.68 19.56 -20.85
CA ALA A 382 -7.64 20.51 -21.29
C ALA A 382 -7.34 21.64 -20.28
N GLY A 383 -8.17 21.81 -19.25
CA GLY A 383 -7.96 22.79 -18.17
C GLY A 383 -7.41 22.23 -16.87
N SER A 384 -7.33 20.91 -16.70
CA SER A 384 -6.97 20.28 -15.42
C SER A 384 -5.56 19.69 -15.37
N LEU A 385 -4.92 19.42 -16.53
CA LEU A 385 -3.58 18.83 -16.61
C LEU A 385 -2.69 19.53 -17.68
N PRO A 386 -1.35 19.56 -17.52
CA PRO A 386 -0.41 20.05 -18.52
C PRO A 386 -0.51 19.30 -19.84
N PRO A 387 -0.27 19.96 -20.99
CA PRO A 387 -0.35 19.33 -22.31
C PRO A 387 0.53 18.08 -22.48
N CYS A 388 1.70 18.05 -21.83
CA CYS A 388 2.59 16.89 -21.87
C CYS A 388 1.99 15.65 -21.18
N VAL A 389 1.26 15.83 -20.07
CA VAL A 389 0.60 14.73 -19.36
C VAL A 389 -0.58 14.20 -20.17
N ILE A 390 -1.36 15.10 -20.78
CA ILE A 390 -2.45 14.72 -21.69
C ILE A 390 -1.89 13.92 -22.87
N SER A 391 -0.78 14.38 -23.46
CA SER A 391 -0.10 13.69 -24.55
C SER A 391 0.42 12.30 -24.15
N ASP A 392 1.05 12.18 -22.97
CA ASP A 392 1.56 10.89 -22.47
C ASP A 392 0.42 9.93 -22.13
N HIS A 393 -0.67 10.41 -21.53
CA HIS A 393 -1.86 9.59 -21.26
C HIS A 393 -2.49 9.09 -22.57
N ALA A 394 -2.64 9.96 -23.57
CA ALA A 394 -3.13 9.56 -24.88
C ALA A 394 -2.23 8.50 -25.56
N ALA A 395 -0.91 8.57 -25.36
CA ALA A 395 0.05 7.65 -25.96
C ALA A 395 0.19 6.31 -25.22
N HIS A 396 0.03 6.31 -23.90
CA HIS A 396 0.42 5.18 -23.04
C HIS A 396 -0.67 4.71 -22.05
N GLY A 397 -1.76 5.46 -21.94
CA GLY A 397 -2.84 5.28 -20.98
C GLY A 397 -2.43 5.68 -19.56
N ALA A 398 -3.15 5.10 -18.59
CA ALA A 398 -2.98 5.37 -17.17
C ALA A 398 -1.53 5.10 -16.68
N PRO A 399 -0.99 5.97 -15.80
CA PRO A 399 0.33 5.80 -15.24
C PRO A 399 0.44 4.50 -14.42
N THR A 400 1.59 3.84 -14.55
CA THR A 400 1.94 2.66 -13.77
C THR A 400 2.64 3.08 -12.49
N TYR A 401 2.10 2.68 -11.35
CA TYR A 401 2.74 2.75 -10.04
C TYR A 401 3.55 1.48 -9.79
N GLN A 402 4.81 1.65 -9.38
CA GLN A 402 5.68 0.53 -9.03
C GLN A 402 6.36 0.77 -7.68
N LEU A 403 6.51 -0.31 -6.93
CA LEU A 403 7.10 -0.27 -5.61
C LEU A 403 7.94 -1.53 -5.39
N HIS A 404 9.24 -1.35 -5.21
CA HIS A 404 10.20 -2.42 -5.01
C HIS A 404 10.82 -2.31 -3.62
N TYR A 405 10.72 -3.38 -2.84
CA TYR A 405 11.39 -3.54 -1.55
C TYR A 405 12.40 -4.66 -1.67
N ARG A 406 13.57 -4.42 -1.10
CA ARG A 406 14.59 -5.43 -0.89
C ARG A 406 15.15 -5.27 0.51
N VAL A 407 15.00 -6.29 1.33
CA VAL A 407 15.59 -6.33 2.67
C VAL A 407 16.80 -7.26 2.64
N GLN A 408 17.94 -6.79 3.11
CA GLN A 408 19.20 -7.55 3.12
C GLN A 408 20.04 -7.22 4.35
N ALA A 409 21.01 -8.08 4.68
CA ALA A 409 21.96 -7.80 5.74
C ALA A 409 22.79 -6.55 5.40
N ALA A 410 23.14 -5.79 6.45
CA ALA A 410 23.70 -4.45 6.38
C ALA A 410 25.12 -4.37 5.82
#